data_AF-A0A2T0T4Z1-F1
#
_entry.id   AF-A0A2T0T4Z1-F1
#
_cell.length_a   1.000
_cell.length_b   1.000
_cell.length_c   1.000
_cell.angle_alpha   90.00
_cell.angle_beta   90.00
_cell.angle_gamma   90.00
#
_symmetry.space_group_name_H-M   'P 1'
#
loop_
_entity.id
_entity.type
_entity.pdbx_description
1 polymer ?
#
loop_
_entity_poly.entity_id
_entity_poly.type
_entity_poly.pdbx_seq_one_letter_code
_entity_poly.pdbx_strand_id
1 'polypeptide(L)'
;MSWFPRALGAATAVYSAAVIAKPEVLTGPTGLGDSPSSRTLGTAVGVRDLVSGLAVALAPSSVPLRLALLARVAMDIGDSVVLGLAAPDKATRTKVVGVALGWAAVNALALLATRGKTDEDQGWQWDPRWSDPSYWADPASWERERGDQAV
;
A
#
# COMPACT_ATOMS: atom_id res chain seq x y z
N MET A 1 -4.25 -8.05 -11.19
CA MET A 1 -3.31 -7.37 -10.25
C MET A 1 -3.31 -5.86 -10.49
N SER A 2 -3.65 -5.01 -9.51
CA SER A 2 -3.41 -3.57 -9.66
C SER A 2 -1.90 -3.31 -9.59
N TRP A 3 -1.34 -2.65 -10.60
CA TRP A 3 0.09 -2.33 -10.67
C TRP A 3 0.47 -1.22 -9.69
N PHE A 4 -0.51 -0.39 -9.29
CA PHE A 4 -0.29 0.79 -8.46
C PHE A 4 0.30 0.50 -7.08
N PRO A 5 -0.24 -0.40 -6.24
CA PRO A 5 0.40 -0.74 -4.97
C PRO A 5 1.81 -1.30 -5.15
N ARG A 6 2.05 -2.08 -6.21
CA ARG A 6 3.38 -2.66 -6.49
C ARG A 6 4.40 -1.58 -6.82
N ALA A 7 4.03 -0.66 -7.70
CA ALA A 7 4.87 0.47 -8.06
C ALA A 7 5.14 1.36 -6.84
N LEU A 8 4.13 1.60 -6.00
CA LEU A 8 4.28 2.37 -4.76
C LEU A 8 5.22 1.70 -3.76
N GLY A 9 5.08 0.38 -3.56
CA GLY A 9 5.96 -0.41 -2.71
C GLY A 9 7.40 -0.41 -3.21
N ALA A 10 7.60 -0.60 -4.52
CA ALA A 10 8.92 -0.56 -5.15
C ALA A 10 9.57 0.82 -5.03
N ALA A 11 8.81 1.90 -5.28
CA ALA A 11 9.30 3.27 -5.11
C ALA A 11 9.71 3.55 -3.66
N THR A 12 8.90 3.09 -2.70
CA THR A 12 9.23 3.18 -1.27
C THR A 12 10.53 2.43 -0.96
N ALA A 13 10.67 1.20 -1.45
CA ALA A 13 11.87 0.38 -1.23
C ALA A 13 13.13 1.04 -1.82
N VAL A 14 13.07 1.55 -3.05
CA VAL A 14 14.19 2.23 -3.71
C VAL A 14 14.58 3.50 -2.96
N TYR A 15 13.61 4.33 -2.59
CA TYR A 15 13.86 5.54 -1.80
C TYR A 15 14.51 5.19 -0.47
N SER A 16 14.01 4.16 0.20
CA SER A 16 14.51 3.72 1.50
C SER A 16 15.92 3.15 1.44
N ALA A 17 16.27 2.42 0.37
CA ALA A 17 17.64 1.99 0.12
C ALA A 17 18.58 3.19 -0.05
N ALA A 18 18.13 4.25 -0.73
CA ALA A 18 18.90 5.49 -0.84
C ALA A 18 19.07 6.19 0.52
N VAL A 19 18.05 6.19 1.38
CA VAL A 19 18.13 6.71 2.76
C VAL A 19 19.09 5.90 3.62
N ILE A 20 19.11 4.57 3.51
CA ILE A 20 20.07 3.72 4.25
C ILE A 20 21.51 4.03 3.81
N ALA A 21 21.73 4.18 2.49
CA ALA A 21 23.05 4.51 1.95
C ALA A 21 23.48 5.95 2.28
N LYS A 22 22.52 6.87 2.35
CA LYS A 22 22.73 8.30 2.59
C LYS A 22 21.59 8.87 3.43
N PRO A 23 21.65 8.78 4.78
CA PRO A 23 20.56 9.19 5.67
C PRO A 23 20.13 10.64 5.51
N GLU A 24 21.03 11.49 5.00
CA GLU A 24 20.80 12.91 4.73
C GLU A 24 19.73 13.16 3.65
N VAL A 25 19.42 12.14 2.83
CA VAL A 25 18.28 12.20 1.89
C VAL A 25 16.97 12.43 2.64
N LEU A 26 16.79 11.79 3.80
CA LEU A 26 15.62 11.96 4.65
C LEU A 26 15.80 13.11 5.65
N THR A 27 16.97 13.21 6.29
CA THR A 27 17.18 14.13 7.42
C THR A 27 17.57 15.55 7.01
N GLY A 28 18.14 15.74 5.82
CA GLY A 28 18.48 17.07 5.31
C GLY A 28 17.27 18.02 5.27
N PRO A 29 16.12 17.60 4.69
CA PRO A 29 14.90 18.41 4.66
C PRO A 29 14.24 18.65 6.02
N THR A 30 14.56 17.87 7.05
CA THR A 30 13.88 17.93 8.35
C THR A 30 14.49 18.94 9.32
N GLY A 31 15.56 19.66 8.93
CA GLY A 31 16.20 20.64 9.81
C GLY A 31 16.83 20.04 11.07
N LEU A 32 16.87 18.70 11.20
CA LEU A 32 17.44 17.99 12.36
C LEU A 32 18.98 18.05 12.41
N GLY A 33 19.61 18.63 11.39
CA GLY A 33 21.06 18.71 11.25
C GLY A 33 21.71 17.35 10.96
N ASP A 34 23.00 17.39 10.68
CA ASP A 34 23.81 16.19 10.48
C ASP A 34 24.51 15.79 11.77
N SER A 35 24.03 14.73 12.41
CA SER A 35 24.53 14.21 13.68
C SER A 35 24.48 12.68 13.68
N PRO A 36 25.28 12.00 14.53
CA PRO A 36 25.16 10.55 14.70
C PRO A 36 23.72 10.10 15.04
N SER A 37 23.00 10.88 15.84
CA SER A 37 21.62 10.59 16.22
C SER A 37 20.64 10.75 15.06
N SER A 38 20.75 11.82 14.26
CA SER A 38 19.89 12.00 13.09
C SER A 38 20.18 10.97 12.01
N ARG A 39 21.44 10.60 11.77
CA ARG A 39 21.80 9.48 10.88
C ARG A 39 21.24 8.16 11.37
N THR A 40 21.35 7.85 12.66
CA THR A 40 20.78 6.63 13.26
C THR A 40 19.27 6.57 13.08
N LEU A 41 18.57 7.68 13.34
CA LEU A 41 17.13 7.79 13.11
C LEU A 41 16.79 7.59 11.62
N GLY A 42 17.51 8.27 10.73
CA GLY A 42 17.31 8.17 9.28
C GLY A 42 17.50 6.75 8.77
N THR A 43 18.55 6.08 9.21
CA THR A 43 18.80 4.67 8.87
C THR A 43 17.71 3.76 9.44
N ALA A 44 17.27 3.96 10.67
CA ALA A 44 16.21 3.15 11.28
C ALA A 44 14.87 3.28 10.51
N VAL A 45 14.49 4.51 10.14
CA VAL A 45 13.34 4.77 9.28
C VAL A 45 13.54 4.12 7.92
N GLY A 46 14.71 4.30 7.29
CA GLY A 46 15.04 3.69 6.01
C GLY A 46 14.93 2.16 6.02
N VAL A 47 15.43 1.47 7.05
CA VAL A 47 15.30 0.00 7.16
C VAL A 47 13.83 -0.42 7.25
N ARG A 48 13.05 0.24 8.11
CA ARG A 48 11.61 -0.04 8.28
C ARG A 48 10.84 0.18 6.97
N ASP A 49 11.13 1.28 6.28
CA ASP A 49 10.44 1.66 5.05
C ASP A 49 10.87 0.78 3.86
N LEU A 50 12.13 0.31 3.85
CA LEU A 50 12.59 -0.69 2.89
C LEU A 50 11.81 -2.00 3.05
N VAL A 51 11.75 -2.54 4.27
CA VAL A 51 11.05 -3.80 4.55
C VAL A 51 9.56 -3.69 4.25
N SER A 52 8.91 -2.62 4.69
CA SER A 52 7.48 -2.41 4.44
C SER A 52 7.17 -2.13 2.96
N GLY A 53 8.04 -1.40 2.26
CA GLY A 53 7.96 -1.18 0.81
C GLY A 53 8.05 -2.49 0.03
N LEU A 54 9.00 -3.36 0.38
CA LEU A 54 9.13 -4.70 -0.20
C LEU A 54 7.90 -5.56 0.10
N ALA A 55 7.36 -5.51 1.32
CA ALA A 55 6.13 -6.21 1.67
C ALA A 55 4.95 -5.77 0.79
N VAL A 56 4.77 -4.47 0.56
CA VAL A 56 3.74 -3.95 -0.35
C VAL A 56 4.01 -4.36 -1.81
N ALA A 57 5.26 -4.34 -2.26
CA ALA A 57 5.62 -4.66 -3.64
C ALA A 57 5.41 -6.14 -3.98
N LEU A 58 5.68 -7.03 -3.02
CA LEU A 58 5.76 -8.47 -3.24
C LEU A 58 4.56 -9.25 -2.68
N ALA A 59 3.73 -8.64 -1.83
CA ALA A 59 2.59 -9.32 -1.24
C ALA A 59 1.61 -9.85 -2.32
N PRO A 60 1.02 -11.04 -2.09
CA PRO A 60 -0.09 -11.52 -2.92
C PRO A 60 -1.27 -10.55 -2.83
N SER A 61 -2.10 -10.49 -3.88
CA SER A 61 -3.17 -9.47 -4.06
C SER A 61 -4.40 -9.66 -3.15
N SER A 62 -4.20 -10.11 -1.91
CA SER A 62 -5.25 -10.44 -0.95
C SER A 62 -5.00 -9.74 0.39
N VAL A 63 -5.47 -10.32 1.48
CA VAL A 63 -5.30 -9.83 2.86
C VAL A 63 -3.87 -9.39 3.20
N PRO A 64 -2.79 -10.10 2.78
CA PRO A 64 -1.42 -9.68 3.09
C PRO A 64 -1.06 -8.30 2.53
N LEU A 65 -1.46 -7.99 1.30
CA LEU A 65 -1.21 -6.67 0.70
C LEU A 65 -1.97 -5.57 1.46
N ARG A 66 -3.22 -5.85 1.89
CA ARG A 66 -4.02 -4.91 2.67
C ARG A 66 -3.37 -4.62 4.02
N LEU A 67 -2.87 -5.64 4.71
CA LEU A 67 -2.17 -5.49 5.98
C LEU A 67 -0.85 -4.71 5.81
N ALA A 68 -0.09 -5.00 4.74
CA ALA A 68 1.13 -4.26 4.44
C ALA A 68 0.87 -2.77 4.18
N LEU A 69 -0.18 -2.44 3.41
CA LEU A 69 -0.61 -1.05 3.16
C LEU A 69 -1.13 -0.36 4.42
N LEU A 70 -1.93 -1.06 5.24
CA LEU A 70 -2.39 -0.53 6.54
C LEU A 70 -1.22 -0.21 7.47
N ALA A 71 -0.23 -1.09 7.53
CA ALA A 71 0.98 -0.86 8.31
C ALA A 71 1.74 0.38 7.80
N ARG A 72 1.89 0.56 6.48
CA ARG A 72 2.50 1.78 5.90
C ARG A 72 1.74 3.05 6.29
N VAL A 73 0.41 3.06 6.16
CA VAL A 73 -0.42 4.21 6.57
C VAL A 73 -0.20 4.53 8.05
N ALA A 74 -0.21 3.51 8.92
CA ALA A 74 0.01 3.70 10.35
C ALA A 74 1.42 4.24 10.66
N MET A 75 2.44 3.75 9.97
CA MET A 75 3.83 4.23 10.10
C MET A 75 3.95 5.70 9.67
N ASP A 76 3.38 6.06 8.52
CA ASP A 76 3.41 7.44 8.00
C ASP A 76 2.68 8.41 8.97
N ILE A 77 1.54 8.01 9.53
CA ILE A 77 0.85 8.80 10.55
C ILE A 77 1.72 8.92 11.81
N GLY A 78 2.34 7.83 12.26
CA GLY A 78 3.26 7.83 13.39
C GLY A 78 4.43 8.79 13.20
N ASP A 79 5.03 8.79 12.02
CA ASP A 79 6.12 9.72 11.66
C ASP A 79 5.65 11.18 11.68
N SER A 80 4.42 11.46 11.20
CA SER A 80 3.86 12.80 11.26
C SER A 80 3.75 13.33 12.70
N VAL A 81 3.43 12.45 13.65
CA VAL A 81 3.36 12.79 15.08
C VAL A 81 4.77 12.94 15.65
N VAL A 82 5.63 11.93 15.51
CA VAL A 82 6.96 11.90 16.13
C VAL A 82 7.85 13.01 15.58
N LEU A 83 7.96 13.13 14.25
CA LEU A 83 8.78 14.17 13.62
C LEU A 83 8.14 15.55 13.78
N GLY A 84 6.81 15.63 13.79
CA GLY A 84 6.10 16.88 14.04
C GLY A 84 6.32 17.43 15.45
N LEU A 85 6.45 16.57 16.46
CA LEU A 85 6.77 16.94 17.84
C LEU A 85 8.26 17.26 18.03
N ALA A 86 9.15 16.63 17.28
CA ALA A 86 10.59 16.85 17.35
C ALA A 86 11.08 18.03 16.48
N ALA A 87 10.21 18.63 15.66
CA ALA A 87 10.60 19.68 14.74
C ALA A 87 11.07 20.95 15.48
N PRO A 88 12.21 21.56 15.07
CA PRO A 88 12.80 22.72 15.75
C PRO A 88 11.99 24.02 15.57
N ASP A 89 11.20 24.10 14.51
CA ASP A 89 10.41 25.28 14.18
C ASP A 89 9.13 24.92 13.41
N LYS A 90 8.21 25.89 13.30
CA LYS A 90 6.90 25.70 12.66
C LYS A 90 7.00 25.34 11.18
N ALA A 91 7.94 25.93 10.43
CA ALA A 91 8.07 25.68 9.00
C ALA A 91 8.56 24.25 8.75
N THR A 92 9.55 23.81 9.53
CA THR A 92 10.05 22.44 9.52
C THR A 92 8.96 21.45 9.92
N ARG A 93 8.20 21.75 10.97
CA ARG A 93 7.04 20.95 11.40
C ARG A 93 6.02 20.77 10.28
N THR A 94 5.61 21.86 9.63
CA THR A 94 4.65 21.80 8.52
C THR A 94 5.16 20.95 7.37
N LYS A 95 6.46 21.03 7.03
CA LYS A 95 7.06 20.21 5.97
C LYS A 95 7.05 18.73 6.33
N VAL A 96 7.59 18.35 7.49
CA VAL A 96 7.71 16.93 7.87
C VAL A 96 6.34 16.28 8.06
N VAL A 97 5.38 16.99 8.67
CA VAL A 97 4.00 16.53 8.80
C VAL A 97 3.33 16.41 7.42
N GLY A 98 3.50 17.40 6.56
CA GLY A 98 2.90 17.40 5.22
C GLY A 98 3.41 16.25 4.35
N VAL A 99 4.72 16.00 4.37
CA VAL A 99 5.34 14.87 3.64
C VAL A 99 4.83 13.54 4.19
N ALA A 100 4.85 13.35 5.50
CA ALA A 100 4.40 12.12 6.14
C ALA A 100 2.91 11.83 5.85
N LEU A 101 2.04 12.83 6.03
CA LEU A 101 0.62 12.69 5.71
C LEU A 101 0.35 12.51 4.21
N GLY A 102 1.20 13.08 3.33
CA GLY A 102 1.16 12.84 1.90
C GLY A 102 1.39 11.37 1.55
N TRP A 103 2.42 10.75 2.13
CA TRP A 103 2.66 9.31 1.99
C TRP A 103 1.51 8.47 2.57
N ALA A 104 1.00 8.83 3.75
CA ALA A 104 -0.15 8.16 4.35
C ALA A 104 -1.36 8.17 3.41
N ALA A 105 -1.64 9.32 2.77
CA ALA A 105 -2.75 9.46 1.84
C ALA A 105 -2.58 8.58 0.59
N VAL A 106 -1.40 8.56 -0.02
CA VAL A 106 -1.14 7.75 -1.22
C VAL A 106 -1.22 6.25 -0.88
N ASN A 107 -0.70 5.82 0.27
CA ASN A 107 -0.85 4.43 0.75
C ASN A 107 -2.32 4.09 1.05
N ALA A 108 -3.09 5.02 1.62
CA ALA A 108 -4.53 4.81 1.86
C ALA A 108 -5.31 4.71 0.54
N LEU A 109 -4.99 5.51 -0.47
CA LEU A 109 -5.58 5.39 -1.80
C LEU A 109 -5.25 4.04 -2.45
N ALA A 110 -4.01 3.57 -2.30
CA ALA A 110 -3.61 2.24 -2.75
C ALA A 110 -4.42 1.14 -2.05
N LEU A 111 -4.62 1.26 -0.73
CA LEU A 111 -5.45 0.34 0.04
C LEU A 111 -6.90 0.33 -0.44
N LEU A 112 -7.51 1.49 -0.65
CA LEU A 112 -8.87 1.61 -1.17
C LEU A 112 -8.99 0.97 -2.57
N ALA A 113 -7.99 1.16 -3.43
CA ALA A 113 -7.96 0.52 -4.75
C ALA A 113 -7.85 -1.02 -4.69
N THR A 114 -7.37 -1.61 -3.58
CA THR A 114 -7.41 -3.07 -3.38
C THR A 114 -8.76 -3.59 -2.87
N ARG A 115 -9.66 -2.71 -2.40
CA ARG A 115 -11.00 -3.11 -1.93
C ARG A 115 -11.95 -3.36 -3.09
N GLY A 116 -11.99 -2.46 -4.09
CA GLY A 116 -12.88 -2.60 -5.25
C GLY A 116 -12.64 -3.88 -6.07
N LYS A 117 -11.40 -4.38 -6.12
CA LYS A 117 -11.09 -5.62 -6.84
C LYS A 117 -11.60 -6.90 -6.17
N THR A 118 -11.81 -6.90 -4.86
CA THR A 118 -12.24 -8.13 -4.15
C THR A 118 -13.74 -8.35 -4.23
N ASP A 119 -14.51 -7.31 -4.57
CA ASP A 119 -15.92 -7.45 -4.92
C ASP A 119 -16.09 -7.92 -6.38
N GLU A 120 -15.17 -7.54 -7.28
CA GLU A 120 -15.15 -8.01 -8.68
C GLU A 120 -14.53 -9.41 -8.83
N ASP A 121 -13.47 -9.74 -8.08
CA ASP A 121 -12.73 -11.02 -8.15
C ASP A 121 -13.34 -12.11 -7.23
N GLN A 122 -14.43 -11.84 -6.50
CA GLN A 122 -15.23 -12.89 -5.83
C GLN A 122 -16.03 -13.66 -6.88
N GLY A 123 -15.39 -14.69 -7.44
CA GLY A 123 -15.86 -15.57 -8.52
C GLY A 123 -17.06 -16.45 -8.18
N TRP A 124 -18.18 -15.86 -7.79
CA TRP A 124 -19.51 -16.43 -7.92
C TRP A 124 -20.51 -15.28 -7.98
N GLN A 125 -20.98 -14.95 -9.17
CA GLN A 125 -22.18 -14.13 -9.35
C GLN A 125 -23.37 -15.07 -9.44
N TRP A 126 -24.36 -14.85 -8.57
CA TRP A 126 -25.65 -15.52 -8.71
C TRP A 126 -26.29 -15.14 -10.04
N ASP A 127 -26.49 -16.11 -10.92
CA ASP A 127 -27.36 -15.93 -12.07
C ASP A 127 -28.81 -16.08 -11.62
N PRO A 128 -29.67 -15.05 -11.73
CA PRO A 128 -31.09 -15.15 -11.37
C PRO A 128 -31.82 -16.30 -12.08
N ARG A 129 -31.32 -16.78 -13.22
CA ARG A 129 -31.87 -17.95 -13.93
C ARG A 129 -31.72 -19.24 -13.15
N TRP A 130 -30.72 -19.35 -12.26
CA TRP A 130 -30.56 -20.50 -11.39
C TRP A 130 -31.68 -20.63 -10.34
N SER A 131 -32.43 -19.55 -10.08
CA SER A 131 -33.66 -19.58 -9.27
C SER A 131 -34.84 -20.23 -10.00
N ASP A 132 -34.80 -20.34 -11.32
CA ASP A 132 -35.90 -20.87 -12.13
C ASP A 132 -35.77 -22.41 -12.26
N PRO A 133 -36.75 -23.20 -11.80
CA PRO A 133 -36.72 -24.67 -11.96
C PRO A 133 -36.61 -25.13 -13.41
N SER A 134 -37.08 -24.31 -14.37
CA SER A 134 -37.01 -24.63 -15.80
C SER A 134 -35.57 -24.61 -16.33
N TYR A 135 -34.67 -23.85 -15.71
CA TYR A 135 -33.25 -23.85 -16.05
C TYR A 135 -32.63 -25.24 -15.86
N TRP A 136 -32.91 -25.86 -14.72
CA TRP A 136 -32.38 -27.19 -14.39
C TRP A 136 -33.08 -28.32 -15.14
N ALA A 137 -34.31 -28.07 -15.62
CA ALA A 137 -35.09 -29.04 -16.37
C ALA A 137 -34.68 -29.15 -17.85
N ASP A 138 -33.97 -28.17 -18.41
CA ASP A 138 -33.47 -28.17 -19.78
C ASP A 138 -31.95 -28.46 -19.82
N PRO A 139 -31.52 -29.65 -20.26
CA PRO A 139 -30.10 -30.01 -20.44
C PRO A 139 -29.31 -29.03 -21.31
N ALA A 140 -29.97 -28.44 -22.33
CA ALA A 140 -29.31 -27.56 -23.27
C ALA A 140 -28.92 -26.21 -22.65
N SER A 141 -29.52 -25.81 -21.53
CA SER A 141 -29.27 -24.53 -20.87
C SER A 141 -27.87 -24.47 -20.22
N TRP A 142 -27.48 -25.50 -19.47
CA TRP A 142 -26.19 -25.59 -18.77
C TRP A 142 -25.09 -26.30 -19.60
N GLU A 143 -25.44 -26.99 -20.67
CA GLU A 143 -24.46 -27.48 -21.66
C GLU A 143 -23.82 -26.35 -22.48
N ARG A 144 -24.61 -25.34 -22.88
CA ARG A 144 -24.09 -24.14 -23.55
C ARG A 144 -23.12 -23.36 -22.66
N GLU A 145 -23.46 -23.22 -21.38
CA GLU A 145 -22.62 -22.53 -20.40
C GLU A 145 -21.27 -23.24 -20.20
N ARG A 146 -21.25 -24.58 -20.14
CA ARG A 146 -19.99 -25.35 -20.07
C ARG A 146 -19.17 -25.29 -21.36
N GLY A 147 -19.82 -25.18 -22.52
CA GLY A 147 -19.16 -25.02 -23.82
C GLY A 147 -18.48 -23.65 -23.96
N ASP A 148 -19.12 -22.59 -23.47
CA ASP A 148 -18.59 -21.22 -23.54
C ASP A 148 -17.45 -20.95 -22.55
N GLN A 149 -17.35 -21.73 -21.45
CA GLN A 149 -16.23 -21.62 -20.49
C GLN A 149 -14.97 -22.42 -20.91
N ALA A 150 -15.03 -23.18 -22.00
CA ALA A 150 -13.95 -24.05 -22.46
C ALA A 150 -13.03 -23.41 -23.53
N VAL A 151 -13.14 -22.10 -23.78
CA VAL A 151 -12.36 -21.35 -24.79
C VAL A 151 -11.49 -20.27 -24.14
#